data_AF-A0A7W1JBM4-F1
#
_entry.id   AF-A0A7W1JBM4-F1
#
_cell.length_a   1.000
_cell.length_b   1.000
_cell.length_c   1.000
_cell.angle_alpha   90.00
_cell.angle_beta   90.00
_cell.angle_gamma   90.00
#
_symmetry.space_group_name_H-M   'P 1'
#
loop_
_entity.id
_entity.type
_entity.pdbx_description
1 polymer ?
#
loop_
_entity_poly.entity_id
_entity_poly.type
_entity_poly.pdbx_seq_one_letter_code
_entity_poly.pdbx_strand_id
1 'polypeptide(L)'
;MIRLRSVIDRLFPPPRRQLRWWSAWSLLVFLALYAGVVGWLLISRTIAFSAPWSFGWMVVALWAWWLWAAGWGGMRGVRSLLALWVRLSLIGLLAMVLAQPRAVRSSDTLSLVYA
;
A
#
# COMPACT_ATOMS: atom_id res chain seq x y z
N MET A 1 17.31 24.42 18.43
CA MET A 1 17.09 24.31 16.98
C MET A 1 17.24 22.85 16.57
N ILE A 2 16.13 22.16 16.27
CA ILE A 2 16.17 20.77 15.81
C ILE A 2 16.85 20.78 14.43
N ARG A 3 18.04 20.16 14.30
CA ARG A 3 18.74 20.06 13.01
C ARG A 3 17.87 19.22 12.08
N LEU A 4 17.29 19.84 11.04
CA LEU A 4 16.51 19.13 10.02
C LEU A 4 17.24 17.89 9.46
N ARG A 5 18.57 17.98 9.31
CA ARG A 5 19.43 16.86 8.90
C ARG A 5 19.29 15.63 9.79
N SER A 6 19.23 15.77 11.11
CA SER A 6 19.12 14.60 11.99
C SER A 6 17.75 13.94 11.94
N VAL A 7 16.70 14.68 11.58
CA VAL A 7 15.36 14.12 11.37
C VAL A 7 15.30 13.38 10.04
N ILE A 8 15.89 13.94 8.99
CA ILE A 8 15.98 13.31 7.66
C ILE A 8 16.82 12.03 7.73
N ASP A 9 17.97 12.05 8.41
CA ASP A 9 18.85 10.88 8.57
C ASP A 9 18.18 9.76 9.40
N ARG A 10 17.21 10.10 10.25
CA ARG A 10 16.40 9.13 11.01
C ARG A 10 15.24 8.57 10.18
N LEU A 11 14.63 9.38 9.31
CA LEU A 11 13.52 8.97 8.44
C LEU A 11 13.98 8.22 7.19
N PHE A 12 15.17 8.55 6.68
CA PHE A 12 15.80 7.96 5.50
C PHE A 12 17.21 7.49 5.84
N PRO A 13 17.34 6.44 6.67
CA PRO A 13 18.65 5.96 7.07
C PRO A 13 19.48 5.50 5.85
N PRO A 14 20.80 5.71 5.87
CA PRO A 14 21.67 5.32 4.76
C PRO A 14 21.66 3.80 4.56
N PRO A 15 21.71 3.33 3.31
CA PRO A 15 21.60 1.92 2.98
C PRO A 15 22.80 1.13 3.53
N ARG A 16 22.56 0.24 4.49
CA ARG A 16 23.62 -0.64 5.07
C ARG A 16 23.80 -1.94 4.27
N ARG A 17 22.99 -2.15 3.22
CA ARG A 17 22.96 -3.35 2.39
C ARG A 17 23.04 -2.94 0.92
N GLN A 18 23.77 -3.71 0.11
CA GLN A 18 23.85 -3.46 -1.33
C GLN A 18 22.44 -3.56 -1.94
N LEU A 19 21.95 -2.44 -2.47
CA LEU A 19 20.69 -2.35 -3.19
C LEU A 19 20.82 -3.13 -4.49
N ARG A 20 20.35 -4.38 -4.51
CA ARG A 20 20.15 -5.13 -5.75
C ARG A 20 18.87 -4.64 -6.40
N TRP A 21 18.90 -4.31 -7.68
CA TRP A 21 17.70 -3.96 -8.45
C TRP A 21 16.62 -5.05 -8.40
N TRP A 22 17.00 -6.32 -8.24
CA TRP A 22 16.06 -7.44 -7.98
C TRP A 22 15.18 -7.22 -6.73
N SER A 23 15.65 -6.47 -5.74
CA SER A 23 14.88 -6.14 -4.55
C SER A 23 13.78 -5.12 -4.84
N ALA A 24 13.90 -4.31 -5.89
CA ALA A 24 12.81 -3.43 -6.32
C ALA A 24 11.66 -4.23 -6.95
N TRP A 25 11.96 -5.42 -7.48
CA TRP A 25 10.96 -6.30 -8.08
C TRP A 25 9.88 -6.72 -7.07
N SER A 26 10.23 -6.97 -5.81
CA SER A 26 9.22 -7.35 -4.81
C SER A 26 8.19 -6.26 -4.56
N LEU A 27 8.61 -4.99 -4.57
CA LEU A 27 7.70 -3.85 -4.47
C LEU A 27 6.85 -3.68 -5.72
N LEU A 28 7.46 -3.82 -6.91
CA LEU A 28 6.72 -3.73 -8.17
C LEU A 28 5.65 -4.83 -8.28
N VAL A 29 5.99 -6.06 -7.90
CA VAL A 29 5.04 -7.19 -7.87
C VAL A 29 3.92 -6.91 -6.86
N PHE A 30 4.23 -6.42 -5.67
CA PHE A 30 3.21 -6.06 -4.69
C PHE A 30 2.26 -4.97 -5.21
N LEU A 31 2.81 -3.89 -5.80
CA LEU A 31 2.01 -2.81 -6.37
C LEU A 31 1.12 -3.30 -7.52
N ALA A 32 1.65 -4.15 -8.39
CA ALA A 32 0.88 -4.75 -9.48
C ALA A 32 -0.27 -5.62 -8.95
N LEU A 33 -0.01 -6.47 -7.95
CA LEU A 33 -1.04 -7.29 -7.30
C LEU A 33 -2.10 -6.43 -6.62
N TYR A 34 -1.69 -5.40 -5.87
CA TYR A 34 -2.62 -4.50 -5.19
C TYR A 34 -3.48 -3.73 -6.19
N ALA A 35 -2.88 -3.14 -7.22
CA ALA A 35 -3.60 -2.45 -8.28
C ALA A 35 -4.55 -3.38 -9.03
N GLY A 36 -4.15 -4.64 -9.25
CA GLY A 36 -5.01 -5.68 -9.83
C GLY A 36 -6.23 -5.97 -8.97
N VAL A 37 -6.06 -6.14 -7.65
CA VAL A 37 -7.16 -6.38 -6.70
C VAL A 37 -8.11 -5.18 -6.63
N VAL A 38 -7.58 -3.97 -6.53
CA VAL A 38 -8.40 -2.74 -6.51
C VAL A 38 -9.13 -2.53 -7.84
N GLY A 39 -8.45 -2.72 -8.96
CA GLY A 39 -9.03 -2.61 -10.29
C GLY A 39 -10.13 -3.64 -10.53
N TRP A 40 -9.91 -4.88 -10.12
CA TRP A 40 -10.91 -5.94 -10.16
C TRP A 40 -12.16 -5.55 -9.36
N LEU A 41 -11.99 -5.08 -8.11
CA LEU A 41 -13.11 -4.66 -7.27
C LEU A 41 -13.89 -3.47 -7.85
N LEU A 42 -13.18 -2.55 -8.53
CA LEU A 42 -13.80 -1.40 -9.21
C LEU A 42 -14.65 -1.86 -10.40
N ILE A 43 -14.14 -2.81 -11.19
CA ILE A 43 -14.84 -3.38 -12.36
C ILE A 43 -16.04 -4.22 -11.93
N SER A 44 -15.90 -5.01 -10.87
CA SER A 44 -16.97 -5.87 -10.35
C SER A 44 -18.17 -5.10 -9.76
N ARG A 45 -18.08 -3.76 -9.62
CA ARG A 45 -19.10 -2.87 -9.01
C ARG A 45 -19.57 -3.27 -7.60
N THR A 46 -18.94 -4.26 -6.98
CA THR A 46 -19.26 -4.74 -5.62
C THR A 46 -19.00 -3.66 -4.57
N ILE A 47 -17.99 -2.81 -4.80
CA ILE A 47 -17.55 -1.78 -3.86
C ILE A 47 -17.27 -0.49 -4.62
N ALA A 48 -17.99 0.59 -4.27
CA ALA A 48 -17.66 1.93 -4.71
C ALA A 48 -16.77 2.62 -3.67
N PHE A 49 -15.62 3.11 -4.11
CA PHE A 49 -14.73 3.90 -3.25
C PHE A 49 -15.13 5.37 -3.30
N SER A 50 -15.57 5.91 -2.16
CA SER A 50 -15.97 7.32 -2.09
C SER A 50 -14.77 8.28 -2.05
N ALA A 51 -13.59 7.79 -1.67
CA ALA A 51 -12.37 8.58 -1.54
C ALA A 51 -11.20 7.94 -2.32
N PRO A 52 -11.13 8.10 -3.66
CA PRO A 52 -10.03 7.55 -4.47
C PRO A 52 -8.67 8.18 -4.14
N TRP A 53 -8.64 9.36 -3.51
CA TRP A 53 -7.39 9.97 -3.06
C TRP A 53 -6.67 9.12 -2.01
N SER A 54 -7.40 8.29 -1.24
CA SER A 54 -6.82 7.44 -0.19
C SER A 54 -5.83 6.41 -0.73
N PHE A 55 -5.89 6.07 -2.03
CA PHE A 55 -4.85 5.26 -2.67
C PHE A 55 -3.50 5.99 -2.75
N GLY A 56 -3.45 7.32 -2.59
CA GLY A 56 -2.21 8.09 -2.46
C GLY A 56 -1.36 7.67 -1.25
N TRP A 57 -1.96 7.06 -0.23
CA TRP A 57 -1.23 6.50 0.91
C TRP A 57 -0.30 5.34 0.54
N MET A 58 -0.38 4.82 -0.70
CA MET A 58 0.55 3.82 -1.21
C MET A 58 2.01 4.32 -1.27
N VAL A 59 2.24 5.64 -1.25
CA VAL A 59 3.58 6.21 -1.10
C VAL A 59 4.26 5.72 0.19
N VAL A 60 3.49 5.45 1.25
CA VAL A 60 4.01 4.87 2.51
C VAL A 60 4.53 3.45 2.29
N ALA A 61 3.97 2.69 1.35
CA ALA A 61 4.45 1.36 0.99
C ALA A 61 5.85 1.44 0.35
N LEU A 62 6.08 2.44 -0.50
CA LEU A 62 7.41 2.72 -1.07
C LEU A 62 8.42 3.12 0.01
N TRP A 63 8.02 3.94 0.97
CA TRP A 63 8.86 4.29 2.11
C TRP A 63 9.14 3.09 3.03
N ALA A 64 8.14 2.25 3.30
CA ALA A 64 8.31 1.03 4.10
C ALA A 64 9.27 0.03 3.42
N TRP A 65 9.21 -0.08 2.09
CA TRP A 65 10.19 -0.84 1.31
C TRP A 65 11.59 -0.25 1.42
N TRP A 66 11.73 1.09 1.37
CA TRP A 66 13.02 1.76 1.55
C TRP A 66 13.65 1.44 2.92
N LEU A 67 12.86 1.47 4.00
CA LEU A 67 13.31 1.10 5.34
C LEU A 67 13.78 -0.36 5.44
N TRP A 68 13.09 -1.27 4.74
CA TRP A 68 13.50 -2.67 4.65
C TRP A 68 14.80 -2.82 3.85
N ALA A 69 14.91 -2.15 2.69
CA ALA A 69 16.08 -2.18 1.83
C ALA A 69 17.32 -1.59 2.52
N ALA A 70 17.14 -0.58 3.36
CA ALA A 70 18.19 -0.01 4.20
C ALA A 70 18.74 -0.98 5.26
N GLY A 71 18.11 -2.14 5.48
CA GLY A 71 18.65 -3.25 6.26
C GLY A 71 18.35 -3.20 7.76
N TRP A 72 17.43 -2.35 8.22
CA TRP A 72 17.09 -2.19 9.64
C TRP A 72 16.24 -3.33 10.23
N GLY A 73 15.89 -4.34 9.44
CA GLY A 73 15.08 -5.47 9.90
C GLY A 73 15.82 -6.47 10.79
N GLY A 74 17.16 -6.43 10.87
CA GLY A 74 18.00 -7.39 11.62
C GLY A 74 17.92 -8.86 11.15
N MET A 75 16.89 -9.20 10.38
CA MET A 75 16.58 -10.54 9.90
C MET A 75 17.08 -10.70 8.46
N ARG A 76 17.79 -11.79 8.21
CA ARG A 76 18.32 -12.17 6.88
C ARG A 76 17.41 -13.23 6.25
N GLY A 77 17.37 -13.25 4.91
CA GLY A 77 16.67 -14.28 4.13
C GLY A 77 15.16 -14.07 4.01
N VAL A 78 14.43 -15.18 3.81
CA VAL A 78 13.00 -15.20 3.49
C VAL A 78 12.14 -14.56 4.58
N ARG A 79 12.54 -14.63 5.85
CA ARG A 79 11.80 -14.04 6.99
C ARG A 79 11.69 -12.52 6.87
N SER A 80 12.75 -11.87 6.39
CA SER A 80 12.72 -10.42 6.17
C SER A 80 11.81 -10.06 5.00
N LEU A 81 11.79 -10.91 3.95
CA LEU A 81 10.90 -10.73 2.81
C LEU A 81 9.43 -10.86 3.25
N LEU A 82 9.08 -11.93 3.98
CA LEU A 82 7.71 -12.13 4.49
C LEU A 82 7.27 -10.98 5.41
N ALA A 83 8.14 -10.51 6.31
CA ALA A 83 7.83 -9.37 7.16
C ALA A 83 7.56 -8.09 6.36
N LEU A 84 8.29 -7.87 5.25
CA LEU A 84 8.00 -6.78 4.32
C LEU A 84 6.64 -6.97 3.67
N TRP A 85 6.35 -8.15 3.10
CA TRP A 85 5.06 -8.43 2.46
C TRP A 85 3.89 -8.21 3.42
N VAL A 86 3.97 -8.70 4.65
CA VAL A 86 2.94 -8.47 5.68
C VAL A 86 2.75 -6.96 5.95
N ARG A 87 3.84 -6.20 6.10
CA ARG A 87 3.75 -4.74 6.29
C ARG A 87 3.11 -4.04 5.10
N LEU A 88 3.50 -4.40 3.87
CA LEU A 88 2.93 -3.84 2.65
C LEU A 88 1.44 -4.17 2.54
N SER A 89 1.05 -5.41 2.83
CA SER A 89 -0.36 -5.83 2.87
C SER A 89 -1.17 -5.05 3.90
N LEU A 90 -0.65 -4.85 5.11
CA LEU A 90 -1.31 -4.04 6.13
C LEU A 90 -1.49 -2.59 5.69
N ILE A 91 -0.47 -1.99 5.07
CA ILE A 91 -0.55 -0.63 4.52
C ILE A 91 -1.60 -0.56 3.40
N GLY A 92 -1.61 -1.54 2.49
CA GLY A 92 -2.58 -1.62 1.40
C GLY A 92 -4.02 -1.78 1.90
N LEU A 93 -4.22 -2.66 2.90
CA LEU A 93 -5.52 -2.85 3.55
C LEU A 93 -5.97 -1.58 4.28
N LEU A 94 -5.09 -0.91 5.02
CA LEU A 94 -5.38 0.36 5.67
C LEU A 94 -5.77 1.44 4.66
N ALA A 95 -5.02 1.56 3.55
CA ALA A 95 -5.33 2.48 2.47
C ALA A 95 -6.71 2.18 1.84
N MET A 96 -7.03 0.90 1.71
CA MET A 96 -8.31 0.45 1.16
C MET A 96 -9.49 0.71 2.11
N VAL A 97 -9.30 0.54 3.42
CA VAL A 97 -10.29 0.93 4.45
C VAL A 97 -10.47 2.44 4.47
N LEU A 98 -9.37 3.21 4.38
CA LEU A 98 -9.41 4.68 4.28
C LEU A 98 -10.07 5.17 2.99
N ALA A 99 -10.09 4.36 1.93
CA ALA A 99 -10.84 4.67 0.71
C ALA A 99 -12.36 4.60 0.89
N GLN A 100 -12.83 4.29 2.12
CA GLN A 100 -14.23 4.19 2.52
C GLN A 100 -15.00 3.29 1.56
N PRO A 101 -14.78 1.96 1.65
CA PRO A 101 -15.46 1.01 0.77
C PRO A 101 -16.97 1.07 1.06
N ARG A 102 -17.74 1.66 0.16
CA ARG A 102 -19.20 1.53 0.20
C ARG A 102 -19.61 0.32 -0.61
N ALA A 103 -20.20 -0.66 0.06
CA ALA A 103 -20.91 -1.72 -0.63
C ALA A 103 -22.10 -1.10 -1.36
N VAL A 104 -22.05 -1.10 -2.69
CA VAL A 104 -23.21 -0.72 -3.50
C VAL A 104 -24.17 -1.90 -3.40
N ARG A 105 -25.29 -1.73 -2.67
CA ARG A 105 -26.38 -2.70 -2.76
C ARG A 105 -26.97 -2.56 -4.17
N SER A 106 -26.70 -3.54 -5.03
CA SER A 106 -27.48 -3.73 -6.26
C SER A 106 -28.87 -4.22 -5.86
N SER A 107 -29.72 -3.29 -5.42
CA SER A 107 -31.16 -3.49 -5.35
C SER A 107 -31.77 -2.81 -6.57
N ASP A 108 -31.79 -3.49 -7.72
CA ASP A 108 -32.47 -3.05 -8.94
C ASP A 108 -34.02 -3.12 -8.83
N THR A 109 -34.59 -2.82 -7.66
CA THR A 109 -36.01 -3.08 -7.35
C THR A 109 -36.73 -1.92 -6.64
N LEU A 110 -36.32 -0.66 -6.84
CA LEU A 110 -37.10 0.49 -6.36
C LEU A 110 -37.05 1.69 -7.32
N SER A 111 -37.43 1.45 -8.57
CA SER A 111 -37.97 2.52 -9.44
C SER A 111 -39.48 2.63 -9.19
N LEU A 112 -39.89 3.30 -8.11
CA LEU A 112 -41.26 3.79 -7.99
C LEU A 112 -41.38 5.03 -8.87
N VAL A 113 -41.97 4.84 -10.05
CA VAL A 113 -42.51 5.91 -10.89
C VAL A 113 -43.64 6.56 -10.10
N TYR A 114 -43.45 7.82 -9.69
CA TYR A 114 -44.57 8.72 -9.39
C TYR A 114 -44.76 9.62 -10.60
N ALA A 115 -45.63 9.20 -11.51
CA ALA A 115 -46.38 10.06 -12.43
C ALA A 115 -47.53 9.25 -13.02
#